data_AF-A0A349Y6C2-F1
#
_entry.id   AF-A0A349Y6C2-F1
#
_cell.length_a   1.000
_cell.length_b   1.000
_cell.length_c   1.000
_cell.angle_alpha   90.00
_cell.angle_beta   90.00
_cell.angle_gamma   90.00
#
_symmetry.space_group_name_H-M   'P 1'
#
loop_
_entity.id
_entity.type
_entity.pdbx_description
1 polymer ?
#
loop_
_entity_poly.entity_id
_entity_poly.type
_entity_poly.pdbx_seq_one_letter_code
_entity_poly.pdbx_strand_id
1 'polypeptide(L)'
;ALEQAMDAPAWLRIGQYTSASGSAAPGDTDLAAADWAHRHGQPSGRFTDTLAGAGWWFLPLLDGDDRAIGVAGMRFPREAPRLTPEQRQLAEAMVDDIAQAALRTQLVADLEKAHVSNETERLRSALLSSVSHDLRSPLAAMIG
;
A
#
# COMPACT_ATOMS: atom_id res chain seq x y z
N ALA A 1 16.65 -2.13 -3.79
CA ALA A 1 17.23 -1.91 -2.45
C ALA A 1 17.06 -3.14 -1.56
N LEU A 2 15.82 -3.59 -1.25
CA LEU A 2 15.58 -4.73 -0.34
C LEU A 2 16.26 -6.04 -0.79
N GLU A 3 16.12 -6.40 -2.07
CA GLU A 3 16.80 -7.57 -2.65
C GLU A 3 18.32 -7.49 -2.49
N GLN A 4 18.91 -6.34 -2.82
CA GLN A 4 20.36 -6.14 -2.79
C GLN A 4 20.91 -6.14 -1.36
N ALA A 5 20.13 -5.69 -0.38
CA ALA A 5 20.50 -5.71 1.03
C ALA A 5 20.43 -7.12 1.63
N MET A 6 19.51 -7.94 1.15
CA MET A 6 19.23 -9.28 1.68
C MET A 6 19.81 -10.42 0.84
N ASP A 7 20.38 -10.11 -0.33
CA ASP A 7 20.85 -11.06 -1.33
C ASP A 7 19.81 -12.15 -1.65
N ALA A 8 18.55 -11.74 -1.75
CA ALA A 8 17.40 -12.64 -1.84
C ALA A 8 16.31 -12.06 -2.76
N PRO A 9 15.71 -12.87 -3.66
CA PRO A 9 14.58 -12.42 -4.47
C PRO A 9 13.44 -11.92 -3.58
N ALA A 10 13.00 -10.69 -3.87
CA ALA A 10 11.95 -10.01 -3.12
C ALA A 10 10.63 -10.00 -3.89
N TRP A 11 9.54 -10.08 -3.15
CA TRP A 11 8.17 -9.95 -3.62
C TRP A 11 7.46 -8.92 -2.75
N LEU A 12 6.61 -8.10 -3.34
CA LEU A 12 5.90 -7.04 -2.63
C LEU A 12 4.46 -6.97 -3.14
N ARG A 13 3.51 -6.93 -2.22
CA ARG A 13 2.09 -6.69 -2.54
C ARG A 13 1.56 -5.56 -1.68
N ILE A 14 1.00 -4.53 -2.30
CA ILE A 14 0.33 -3.39 -1.64
C ILE A 14 -1.00 -3.17 -2.33
N GLY A 15 -2.11 -3.40 -1.62
CA GLY A 15 -3.44 -3.44 -2.22
C GLY A 15 -3.51 -4.42 -3.40
N GLN A 16 -3.85 -3.91 -4.59
CA GLN A 16 -3.92 -4.71 -5.82
C GLN A 16 -2.59 -4.80 -6.57
N TYR A 17 -1.60 -4.00 -6.19
CA TYR A 17 -0.31 -3.95 -6.87
C TYR A 17 0.60 -5.04 -6.33
N THR A 18 1.12 -5.85 -7.24
CA THR A 18 2.13 -6.87 -6.92
C THR A 18 3.36 -6.61 -7.76
N SER A 19 4.52 -6.63 -7.12
CA SER A 19 5.84 -6.52 -7.74
C SER A 19 6.70 -7.69 -7.29
N ALA A 20 7.48 -8.26 -8.19
CA ALA A 20 8.43 -9.32 -7.89
C ALA A 20 9.77 -8.93 -8.50
N SER A 21 10.85 -9.15 -7.76
CA SER A 21 12.19 -9.12 -8.35
C SER A 21 12.51 -10.48 -8.97
N GLY A 22 12.93 -10.46 -10.24
CA GLY A 22 13.17 -11.66 -11.04
C GLY A 22 11.88 -12.44 -11.35
N SER A 23 12.00 -13.77 -11.47
CA SER A 23 10.88 -14.69 -11.78
C SER A 23 10.30 -15.38 -10.54
N ALA A 24 10.81 -15.10 -9.35
CA ALA A 24 10.41 -15.77 -8.13
C ALA A 24 9.07 -15.23 -7.64
N ALA A 25 8.00 -15.99 -7.85
CA ALA A 25 6.70 -15.75 -7.23
C ALA A 25 6.45 -16.74 -6.06
N PRO A 26 5.73 -16.32 -5.02
CA PRO A 26 5.22 -17.23 -3.99
C PRO A 26 4.25 -18.26 -4.60
N GLY A 27 4.34 -19.52 -4.18
CA GLY A 27 3.32 -20.54 -4.52
C GLY A 27 2.13 -20.46 -3.57
N ASP A 28 1.11 -21.30 -3.76
CA ASP A 28 -0.15 -21.24 -2.99
C ASP A 28 0.07 -21.30 -1.46
N THR A 29 0.93 -22.22 -0.99
CA THR A 29 1.27 -22.33 0.44
C THR A 29 1.99 -21.08 0.95
N ASP A 30 2.83 -20.47 0.12
CA ASP A 30 3.55 -19.25 0.49
C ASP A 30 2.59 -18.05 0.50
N LEU A 31 1.63 -17.99 -0.43
CA LEU A 31 0.58 -16.97 -0.47
C LEU A 31 -0.31 -17.06 0.77
N ALA A 32 -0.61 -18.25 1.27
CA ALA A 32 -1.33 -18.40 2.54
C ALA A 32 -0.56 -17.78 3.73
N ALA A 33 0.77 -17.88 3.74
CA ALA A 33 1.62 -17.20 4.72
C ALA A 33 1.63 -15.68 4.52
N ALA A 34 1.75 -15.21 3.27
CA ALA A 34 1.63 -13.78 2.97
C ALA A 34 0.27 -13.21 3.43
N ASP A 35 -0.84 -13.89 3.15
CA ASP A 35 -2.18 -13.48 3.58
C ASP A 35 -2.36 -13.54 5.09
N TRP A 36 -1.70 -14.47 5.78
CA TRP A 36 -1.67 -14.50 7.22
C TRP A 36 -0.92 -13.27 7.77
N ALA A 37 0.26 -12.96 7.24
CA ALA A 37 1.04 -11.79 7.66
C ALA A 37 0.26 -10.49 7.46
N HIS A 38 -0.41 -10.35 6.31
CA HIS A 38 -1.27 -9.20 6.03
C HIS A 38 -2.41 -9.07 7.05
N ARG A 39 -3.12 -10.16 7.35
CA ARG A 39 -4.28 -10.11 8.25
C ARG A 39 -3.92 -9.85 9.71
N HIS A 40 -2.77 -10.33 10.16
CA HIS A 40 -2.40 -10.28 11.58
C HIS A 40 -1.38 -9.18 11.89
N GLY A 41 -0.84 -8.48 10.88
CA GLY A 41 0.20 -7.47 11.09
C GLY A 41 1.48 -8.05 11.68
N GLN A 42 1.76 -9.34 11.44
CA GLN A 42 2.90 -10.05 12.05
C GLN A 42 3.74 -10.80 11.01
N PRO A 43 5.07 -10.94 11.23
CA PRO A 43 5.93 -11.75 10.38
C PRO A 43 5.47 -13.21 10.30
N SER A 44 5.64 -13.85 9.14
CA SER A 44 5.34 -15.26 8.96
C SER A 44 6.27 -15.97 7.97
N GLY A 45 6.10 -17.28 7.86
CA GLY A 45 6.85 -18.12 6.96
C GLY A 45 8.22 -18.50 7.51
N ARG A 46 9.19 -18.64 6.61
CA ARG A 46 10.55 -19.05 6.96
C ARG A 46 11.13 -18.14 8.04
N PHE A 47 11.89 -18.74 8.97
CA PHE A 47 12.52 -18.06 10.11
C PHE A 47 11.55 -17.48 11.15
N THR A 48 10.30 -17.92 11.14
CA THR A 48 9.28 -17.59 12.16
C THR A 48 8.66 -18.88 12.71
N ASP A 49 7.90 -18.77 13.80
CA ASP A 49 7.13 -19.90 14.35
C ASP A 49 5.76 -20.05 13.67
N THR A 50 5.36 -19.09 12.84
CA THR A 50 4.06 -19.07 12.18
C THR A 50 4.18 -19.45 10.71
N LEU A 51 3.52 -20.54 10.31
CA LEU A 51 3.54 -21.03 8.92
C LEU A 51 4.98 -21.29 8.41
N ALA A 52 5.85 -21.76 9.30
CA ALA A 52 7.28 -21.98 9.07
C ALA A 52 7.64 -22.91 7.89
N GLY A 53 6.65 -23.65 7.35
CA GLY A 53 6.80 -24.49 6.17
C GLY A 53 6.90 -23.73 4.85
N ALA A 54 6.56 -22.43 4.82
CA ALA A 54 6.72 -21.60 3.63
C ALA A 54 8.20 -21.42 3.25
N GLY A 55 8.48 -21.35 1.95
CA GLY A 55 9.83 -21.10 1.42
C GLY A 55 10.25 -19.63 1.49
N TRP A 56 9.34 -18.77 1.93
CA TRP A 56 9.47 -17.32 1.98
C TRP A 56 9.37 -16.82 3.41
N TRP A 57 10.11 -15.77 3.72
CA TRP A 57 9.91 -14.98 4.93
C TRP A 57 9.08 -13.73 4.57
N PHE A 58 7.94 -13.56 5.23
CA PHE A 58 7.02 -12.46 4.97
C PHE A 58 7.02 -11.45 6.11
N LEU A 59 7.06 -10.17 5.74
CA LEU A 59 7.00 -9.01 6.62
C LEU A 59 5.80 -8.13 6.22
N PRO A 60 4.91 -7.78 7.16
CA PRO A 60 3.80 -6.88 6.89
C PRO A 60 4.30 -5.43 6.71
N LEU A 61 3.66 -4.68 5.83
CA LEU A 61 3.87 -3.23 5.72
C LEU A 61 2.78 -2.55 6.56
N LEU A 62 3.15 -1.91 7.66
CA LEU A 62 2.20 -1.35 8.63
C LEU A 62 1.98 0.15 8.42
N ASP A 63 0.77 0.64 8.71
CA ASP A 63 0.40 2.05 8.55
C ASP A 63 0.58 2.93 9.80
N GLY A 64 1.29 2.43 10.81
CA GLY A 64 1.54 3.09 12.08
C GLY A 64 0.52 2.77 13.17
N ASP A 65 -0.66 2.26 12.81
CA ASP A 65 -1.70 1.76 13.74
C ASP A 65 -1.75 0.22 13.75
N ASP A 66 -0.61 -0.45 13.52
CA ASP A 66 -0.47 -1.91 13.39
C ASP A 66 -1.38 -2.57 12.34
N ARG A 67 -1.98 -1.80 11.43
CA ARG A 67 -2.76 -2.33 10.32
C ARG A 67 -1.86 -2.51 9.11
N ALA A 68 -1.85 -3.73 8.55
CA ALA A 68 -1.08 -4.00 7.36
C ALA A 68 -1.77 -3.42 6.10
N ILE A 69 -1.03 -2.64 5.32
CA ILE A 69 -1.44 -2.13 4.00
C ILE A 69 -0.87 -2.98 2.85
N GLY A 70 0.05 -3.88 3.17
CA GLY A 70 0.73 -4.75 2.23
C GLY A 70 1.60 -5.78 2.92
N VAL A 71 2.33 -6.55 2.11
CA VAL A 71 3.29 -7.57 2.57
C VAL A 71 4.49 -7.61 1.64
N ALA A 72 5.69 -7.59 2.22
CA ALA A 72 6.93 -7.93 1.55
C ALA A 72 7.29 -9.39 1.84
N GLY A 73 7.80 -10.09 0.85
CA GLY A 73 8.30 -11.46 0.95
C GLY A 73 9.73 -11.54 0.45
N MET A 74 10.56 -12.35 1.10
CA MET A 74 11.90 -12.67 0.66
C MET A 74 12.08 -14.18 0.55
N ARG A 75 12.53 -14.66 -0.61
CA ARG A 75 12.81 -16.07 -0.86
C ARG A 75 14.24 -16.40 -0.42
N PHE A 76 14.39 -17.36 0.48
CA PHE A 76 15.70 -17.90 0.83
C PHE A 76 15.84 -19.36 0.41
N PRO A 77 17.04 -19.82 -0.01
CA PRO A 77 17.31 -21.23 -0.23
C PRO A 77 16.99 -22.08 1.02
N ARG A 78 16.63 -23.36 0.82
CA ARG A 78 16.31 -24.28 1.93
C ARG A 78 17.46 -24.45 2.92
N GLU A 79 18.69 -24.36 2.43
CA GLU A 79 19.93 -24.52 3.20
C GLU A 79 20.43 -23.21 3.80
N ALA A 80 19.77 -22.09 3.51
CA ALA A 80 20.18 -20.78 4.04
C ALA A 80 20.12 -20.78 5.58
N PRO A 81 21.17 -20.27 6.24
CA PRO A 81 21.20 -20.15 7.69
C PRO A 81 20.07 -19.23 8.18
N ARG A 82 19.78 -19.29 9.48
CA ARG A 82 18.88 -18.31 10.09
C ARG A 82 19.47 -16.91 9.92
N LEU A 83 18.61 -15.93 9.69
CA LEU A 83 18.99 -14.52 9.65
C LEU A 83 19.59 -14.09 10.98
N THR A 84 20.66 -13.31 10.92
CA THR A 84 21.18 -12.65 12.11
C THR A 84 20.21 -11.57 12.60
N PRO A 85 20.27 -11.16 13.88
CA PRO A 85 19.46 -10.06 14.39
C PRO A 85 19.60 -8.78 13.55
N GLU A 86 20.81 -8.47 13.09
CA GLU A 86 21.11 -7.29 12.28
C GLU A 86 20.47 -7.36 10.89
N GLN A 87 20.52 -8.53 10.24
CA GLN A 87 19.85 -8.74 8.94
C GLN A 87 18.33 -8.63 9.08
N ARG A 88 17.78 -9.16 10.17
CA ARG A 88 16.35 -9.06 10.46
C ARG A 88 15.94 -7.61 10.68
N GLN A 89 16.67 -6.89 11.54
CA GLN A 89 16.39 -5.48 11.85
C GLN A 89 16.54 -4.60 10.61
N LEU A 90 17.53 -4.86 9.76
CA LEU A 90 17.68 -4.16 8.49
C LEU A 90 16.48 -4.40 7.57
N ALA A 91 16.05 -5.65 7.41
CA ALA A 91 14.89 -5.98 6.58
C ALA A 91 13.60 -5.33 7.12
N GLU A 92 13.38 -5.37 8.43
CA GLU A 92 12.24 -4.71 9.10
C GLU A 92 12.26 -3.20 8.85
N ALA A 93 13.40 -2.54 9.08
CA ALA A 93 13.54 -1.10 8.83
C ALA A 93 13.28 -0.72 7.36
N MET A 94 13.76 -1.53 6.41
CA MET A 94 13.51 -1.30 4.99
C MET A 94 12.03 -1.51 4.61
N VAL A 95 11.36 -2.48 5.23
CA VAL A 95 9.91 -2.69 5.02
C VAL A 95 9.10 -1.53 5.60
N ASP A 96 9.50 -1.00 6.75
CA ASP A 96 8.90 0.20 7.34
C ASP A 96 9.08 1.42 6.43
N ASP A 97 10.28 1.64 5.88
CA ASP A 97 10.54 2.73 4.92
C ASP A 97 9.65 2.60 3.67
N ILE A 98 9.48 1.38 3.15
CA ILE A 98 8.59 1.11 2.00
C ILE A 98 7.14 1.41 2.38
N ALA A 99 6.70 1.01 3.58
CA ALA A 99 5.33 1.27 4.05
C ALA A 99 5.08 2.78 4.14
N GLN A 100 5.98 3.54 4.75
CA GLN A 100 5.89 5.00 4.85
C GLN A 100 5.84 5.68 3.47
N ALA A 101 6.68 5.24 2.53
CA ALA A 101 6.69 5.77 1.17
C ALA A 101 5.37 5.50 0.44
N ALA A 102 4.81 4.29 0.60
CA ALA A 102 3.53 3.91 0.01
C ALA A 102 2.37 4.74 0.59
N LEU A 103 2.31 4.89 1.91
CA LEU A 103 1.30 5.71 2.60
C LEU A 103 1.36 7.17 2.16
N ARG A 104 2.57 7.74 2.11
CA ARG A 104 2.76 9.12 1.66
C ARG A 104 2.24 9.31 0.23
N THR A 105 2.54 8.37 -0.65
CA THR A 105 2.06 8.42 -2.04
C THR A 105 0.54 8.37 -2.12
N GLN A 106 -0.08 7.49 -1.32
CA GLN A 106 -1.54 7.39 -1.25
C GLN A 106 -2.18 8.66 -0.69
N LEU A 107 -1.64 9.22 0.39
CA LEU A 107 -2.12 10.47 0.99
C LEU A 107 -2.05 11.66 0.00
N VAL A 108 -0.97 11.76 -0.77
CA VAL A 108 -0.85 12.78 -1.82
C VAL A 108 -1.93 12.61 -2.88
N ALA A 109 -2.15 11.38 -3.36
CA ALA A 109 -3.19 11.10 -4.35
C ALA A 109 -4.60 11.40 -3.83
N ASP A 110 -4.88 11.08 -2.56
CA ASP A 110 -6.17 11.36 -1.92
C ASP A 110 -6.42 12.87 -1.78
N LEU A 111 -5.39 13.65 -1.43
CA LEU A 111 -5.45 15.12 -1.38
C LEU A 111 -5.73 15.74 -2.76
N GLU A 112 -5.04 15.27 -3.80
CA GLU A 112 -5.25 15.73 -5.18
C GLU A 112 -6.68 15.46 -5.64
N LYS A 113 -7.20 14.26 -5.36
CA LYS A 113 -8.59 13.88 -5.68
C LYS A 113 -9.60 14.75 -4.93
N ALA A 114 -9.36 15.04 -3.65
CA ALA A 114 -10.22 15.90 -2.86
C ALA A 114 -10.24 17.34 -3.41
N HIS A 115 -9.09 17.89 -3.82
CA HIS A 115 -9.01 19.20 -4.46
C HIS A 115 -9.82 19.27 -5.76
N VAL A 116 -9.66 18.30 -6.66
CA VAL A 116 -10.42 18.25 -7.92
C VAL A 116 -11.92 18.16 -7.68
N SER A 117 -12.35 17.35 -6.72
CA SER A 117 -13.77 17.22 -6.36
C SER A 117 -14.33 18.52 -5.80
N ASN A 118 -13.58 19.24 -4.96
CA ASN A 118 -14.00 20.51 -4.38
C ASN A 118 -14.17 21.59 -5.46
N GLU A 119 -13.20 21.67 -6.38
CA GLU A 119 -13.26 22.65 -7.48
C GLU A 119 -14.44 22.36 -8.42
N THR A 120 -14.73 21.09 -8.66
CA THR A 120 -15.90 20.69 -9.47
C THR A 120 -17.21 21.15 -8.82
N GLU A 121 -17.36 20.97 -7.50
CA GLU A 121 -18.56 21.40 -6.77
C GLU A 121 -18.67 22.93 -6.68
N ARG A 122 -17.53 23.62 -6.54
CA ARG A 122 -17.47 25.08 -6.59
C ARG A 122 -17.89 25.61 -7.96
N LEU A 123 -17.39 25.04 -9.05
CA LEU A 123 -17.80 25.40 -10.41
C LEU A 123 -19.29 25.11 -10.64
N ARG A 124 -19.79 23.96 -10.20
CA ARG A 124 -21.22 23.62 -10.26
C ARG A 124 -22.07 24.64 -9.53
N SER A 125 -21.69 25.00 -8.31
CA SER A 125 -22.38 26.01 -7.50
C SER A 125 -22.34 27.40 -8.13
N ALA A 126 -21.19 27.81 -8.69
CA ALA A 126 -21.04 29.08 -9.39
C ALA A 126 -21.91 29.17 -10.65
N LEU A 127 -21.95 28.10 -11.44
CA LEU A 127 -22.81 28.01 -12.63
C LEU A 127 -24.30 28.01 -12.27
N LEU A 128 -24.72 27.23 -11.26
CA LEU A 128 -26.10 27.23 -10.77
C LEU A 128 -26.52 28.61 -10.27
N SER A 129 -25.62 29.34 -9.60
CA SER A 129 -25.85 30.70 -9.13
C SER A 129 -25.98 31.71 -10.29
N SER A 130 -25.11 31.63 -11.31
CA SER A 130 -25.15 32.52 -12.49
C SER A 130 -26.43 32.31 -13.31
N VAL A 131 -26.81 31.06 -13.58
CA VAL A 131 -28.06 30.74 -14.29
C VAL A 131 -29.28 31.22 -13.50
N SER A 132 -29.26 31.07 -12.17
CA SER A 132 -30.35 31.55 -11.31
C SER A 132 -30.49 33.07 -11.29
N HIS A 133 -29.38 33.81 -11.41
CA HIS A 133 -29.39 35.26 -11.51
C HIS A 133 -29.95 35.72 -12.86
N ASP A 134 -29.52 35.08 -13.95
CA ASP A 134 -29.97 35.38 -15.32
C ASP A 134 -31.44 35.00 -15.56
N LEU A 135 -32.02 34.08 -14.78
CA LEU A 135 -33.46 33.79 -14.81
C LEU A 135 -34.30 34.76 -13.95
N ARG A 136 -33.69 35.43 -12.96
CA ARG A 136 -34.38 36.38 -12.08
C ARG A 136 -34.51 37.77 -12.70
N SER A 137 -33.51 38.21 -13.48
CA SER A 137 -33.51 39.53 -14.16
C SER A 137 -34.60 39.72 -15.22
N PRO A 138 -34.93 38.74 -16.11
CA PRO A 138 -36.00 38.89 -17.08
C PRO A 138 -37.41 38.81 -16.47
N LEU A 139 -37.61 38.00 -15.42
CA LEU A 139 -38.90 37.86 -14.73
C LEU A 139 -39.31 39.14 -13.98
N ALA A 140 -38.33 39.90 -13.46
CA ALA A 140 -38.58 41.22 -12.88
C ALA A 140 -38.92 42.29 -13.93
N ALA A 141 -38.43 42.14 -15.17
CA ALA A 141 -38.68 43.06 -16.28
C ALA A 141 -39.99 42.78 -17.05
N MET A 142 -40.62 41.61 -16.85
CA MET A 142 -41.88 41.23 -17.52
C MET A 142 -43.15 41.43 -16.67
N ILE A 143 -43.01 41.71 -15.36
CA ILE A 143 -44.13 41.95 -14.44
C ILE A 143 -44.26 43.46 -14.07
N GLY A 144 -43.37 44.31 -14.58
CA GLY A 144 -43.41 45.77 -14.44
C GLY A 144 -43.75 46.48 -15.73
#